data_AF-A0A7V8VSP2-F1
#
_entry.id   AF-A0A7V8VSP2-F1
#
_cell.length_a   1.000
_cell.length_b   1.000
_cell.length_c   1.000
_cell.angle_alpha   90.00
_cell.angle_beta   90.00
_cell.angle_gamma   90.00
#
_symmetry.space_group_name_H-M   'P 1'
#
loop_
_entity.id
_entity.type
_entity.pdbx_description
1 polymer ?
#
loop_
_entity_poly.entity_id
_entity_poly.type
_entity_poly.pdbx_seq_one_letter_code
_entity_poly.pdbx_strand_id
1 'polypeptide(L)'
;MSYKGRATRSGNSGAIAFEAALFRSHPEFAEGRFEAEYIGPGTLLVRTAHETEEQAGEDAVLAAFLSFIERDMQEHPERIQPLSSEELARVEELVGHLEVDLDEDLGEDATLP
;
A
#
# COMPACT_ATOMS: atom_id res chain seq x y z
N MET A 1 8.30 16.81 -5.01
CA MET A 1 8.16 18.27 -5.26
C MET A 1 8.03 18.98 -3.93
N SER A 2 8.42 20.25 -3.80
CA SER A 2 8.30 21.01 -2.54
C SER A 2 7.42 22.24 -2.74
N TYR A 3 6.47 22.47 -1.83
CA TYR A 3 5.58 23.64 -1.84
C TYR A 3 5.88 24.57 -0.68
N LYS A 4 5.92 25.87 -0.94
CA LYS A 4 6.19 26.86 0.11
C LYS A 4 4.90 27.22 0.85
N GLY A 5 5.00 27.25 2.18
CA GLY A 5 3.94 27.69 3.06
C GLY A 5 4.42 28.70 4.10
N ARG A 6 3.49 29.45 4.70
CA ARG A 6 3.76 30.39 5.78
C ARG A 6 2.74 30.21 6.90
N ALA A 7 3.22 30.26 8.15
CA ALA A 7 2.33 30.31 9.31
C ALA A 7 1.54 31.63 9.33
N THR A 8 0.22 31.51 9.45
CA THR A 8 -0.75 32.59 9.56
C THR A 8 -1.69 32.32 10.73
N ARG A 9 -2.55 33.29 11.05
CA ARG A 9 -3.57 33.15 12.08
C ARG A 9 -4.94 33.16 11.42
N SER A 10 -5.78 32.18 11.76
CA SER A 10 -7.16 32.07 11.32
C SER A 10 -8.04 32.04 12.57
N GLY A 11 -8.65 33.19 12.92
CA GLY A 11 -9.42 33.35 14.15
C GLY A 11 -8.60 33.00 15.41
N ASN A 12 -9.09 32.06 16.20
CA ASN A 12 -8.40 31.58 17.41
C ASN A 12 -7.39 30.44 17.14
N SER A 13 -7.13 30.11 15.87
CA SER A 13 -6.28 28.99 15.47
C SER A 13 -5.08 29.46 14.66
N GLY A 14 -3.99 28.69 14.72
CA GLY A 14 -2.88 28.79 13.76
C GLY A 14 -3.27 28.12 12.44
N ALA A 15 -2.80 28.66 11.33
CA ALA A 15 -2.98 28.08 10.00
C ALA A 15 -1.64 28.11 9.25
N ILE A 16 -1.50 27.23 8.25
CA ILE A 16 -0.38 27.25 7.32
C ILE A 16 -0.96 27.57 5.95
N ALA A 17 -0.63 28.75 5.42
CA ALA A 17 -1.04 29.16 4.09
C ALA A 17 0.00 28.68 3.08
N PHE A 18 -0.41 27.80 2.16
CA PHE A 18 0.41 27.33 1.04
C PHE A 18 0.18 28.17 -0.21
N GLU A 19 1.14 28.17 -1.12
CA GLU A 19 0.99 28.76 -2.45
C GLU A 19 -0.08 28.03 -3.29
N ALA A 20 -0.77 28.77 -4.18
CA ALA A 20 -1.85 28.23 -5.01
C ALA A 20 -1.41 27.07 -5.92
N ALA A 21 -0.11 26.93 -6.20
CA ALA A 21 0.42 25.83 -6.99
C ALA A 21 0.18 24.47 -6.33
N LEU A 22 0.22 24.39 -4.99
CA LEU A 22 -0.10 23.15 -4.27
C LEU A 22 -1.50 22.66 -4.63
N PHE A 23 -2.51 23.51 -4.47
CA PHE A 23 -3.92 23.15 -4.69
C PHE A 23 -4.28 22.92 -6.16
N ARG A 24 -3.49 23.49 -7.09
CA ARG A 24 -3.64 23.20 -8.53
C ARG A 24 -3.07 21.84 -8.90
N SER A 25 -1.96 21.44 -8.29
CA SER A 25 -1.33 20.14 -8.50
C SER A 25 -2.00 19.02 -7.70
N HIS A 26 -2.53 19.36 -6.53
CA HIS A 26 -3.11 18.46 -5.54
C HIS A 26 -4.45 19.02 -5.04
N PRO A 27 -5.52 18.95 -5.86
CA PRO A 27 -6.84 19.47 -5.51
C PRO A 27 -7.44 18.81 -4.26
N GLU A 28 -6.97 17.61 -3.88
CA GLU A 28 -7.35 16.91 -2.66
C GLU A 28 -7.10 17.72 -1.37
N PHE A 29 -6.17 18.68 -1.40
CA PHE A 29 -5.93 19.58 -0.26
C PHE A 29 -6.73 20.89 -0.30
N ALA A 30 -7.49 21.14 -1.37
CA ALA A 30 -8.22 22.41 -1.54
C ALA A 30 -9.52 22.45 -0.72
N GLU A 31 -10.15 21.29 -0.50
CA GLU A 31 -11.42 21.14 0.20
C GLU A 31 -11.38 19.90 1.09
N GLY A 32 -12.20 19.87 2.16
CA GLY A 32 -12.32 18.70 3.03
C GLY A 32 -11.59 18.82 4.38
N ARG A 33 -11.47 17.69 5.07
CA ARG A 33 -10.75 17.57 6.35
C ARG A 33 -9.38 16.94 6.10
N PHE A 34 -8.38 17.37 6.84
CA PHE A 34 -7.03 16.83 6.81
C PHE A 34 -6.52 16.61 8.23
N GLU A 35 -5.66 15.61 8.37
CA GLU A 35 -4.96 15.27 9.60
C GLU A 35 -3.49 15.63 9.45
N ALA A 36 -2.91 16.18 10.50
CA ALA A 36 -1.49 16.47 10.56
C ALA A 36 -0.86 15.64 11.68
N GLU A 37 0.10 14.81 11.33
CA GLU A 37 0.84 13.96 12.25
C GLU A 37 2.30 14.44 12.38
N TYR A 38 2.80 14.48 13.61
CA TYR A 38 4.18 14.87 13.90
C TYR A 38 5.09 13.65 13.85
N ILE A 39 5.96 13.61 12.84
CA ILE A 39 6.86 12.48 12.60
C ILE A 39 8.31 12.77 12.99
N GLY A 40 8.65 14.01 13.33
CA GLY A 40 9.99 14.36 13.80
C GLY A 40 10.29 15.86 13.82
N PRO A 41 11.48 16.28 14.32
CA PRO A 41 11.87 17.69 14.44
C PRO A 41 11.76 18.45 13.11
N GLY A 42 10.83 19.43 13.07
CA GLY A 42 10.60 20.25 11.88
C GLY A 42 9.80 19.56 10.77
N THR A 43 9.26 18.36 11.03
CA THR A 43 8.56 17.55 10.04
C THR A 43 7.14 17.23 10.48
N LEU A 44 6.19 17.56 9.62
CA LEU A 44 4.78 17.23 9.76
C LEU A 44 4.36 16.45 8.52
N LEU A 45 3.69 15.33 8.72
CA LEU A 45 2.97 14.62 7.67
C LEU A 45 1.54 15.18 7.64
N VAL A 46 1.08 15.68 6.49
CA VAL A 46 -0.30 16.13 6.31
C VAL A 46 -0.98 15.18 5.34
N ARG A 47 -2.04 14.52 5.79
CA ARG A 47 -2.87 13.62 4.98
C ARG A 47 -4.30 14.16 4.93
N THR A 48 -4.98 13.98 3.81
CA THR A 48 -6.42 14.23 3.78
C THR A 48 -7.12 13.12 4.57
N ALA A 49 -8.16 13.48 5.33
CA ALA A 49 -9.04 12.52 5.99
C ALA A 49 -10.12 11.99 5.04
N HIS A 50 -10.06 12.41 3.78
CA HIS A 50 -10.69 11.64 2.73
C HIS A 50 -10.02 10.28 2.80
N GLU A 51 -10.82 9.23 3.06
CA GLU A 51 -10.64 8.00 2.31
C GLU A 51 -10.53 8.50 0.87
N THR A 52 -9.30 8.68 0.39
CA THR A 52 -9.02 8.17 -0.93
C THR A 52 -9.52 6.75 -0.77
N GLU A 53 -10.73 6.51 -1.25
CA GLU A 53 -10.91 5.41 -2.14
C GLU A 53 -9.70 5.52 -3.09
N GLU A 54 -8.53 5.03 -2.65
CA GLU A 54 -7.95 3.90 -3.34
C GLU A 54 -9.19 3.09 -3.64
N GLN A 55 -9.68 3.32 -4.85
CA GLN A 55 -10.17 2.23 -5.60
C GLN A 55 -9.05 1.19 -5.46
N ALA A 56 -9.12 0.40 -4.38
CA ALA A 56 -9.16 -1.03 -4.48
C ALA A 56 -10.37 -1.42 -5.36
N GLY A 57 -10.57 -0.73 -6.49
CA GLY A 57 -10.87 -1.41 -7.71
C GLY A 57 -9.72 -2.39 -7.83
N GLU A 58 -10.08 -3.66 -7.76
CA GLU A 58 -9.16 -4.77 -7.91
C GLU A 58 -8.11 -4.37 -8.94
N ASP A 59 -6.83 -4.41 -8.54
CA ASP A 59 -5.73 -4.14 -9.47
C ASP A 59 -6.05 -4.88 -10.76
N ALA A 60 -6.25 -4.16 -11.86
CA ALA A 60 -6.77 -4.74 -13.08
C ALA A 60 -5.87 -5.87 -13.61
N VAL A 61 -4.56 -5.81 -13.29
CA VAL A 61 -3.61 -6.88 -13.57
C VAL A 61 -3.86 -8.08 -12.67
N LEU A 62 -4.02 -7.86 -11.37
CA LEU A 62 -4.34 -8.91 -10.40
C LEU A 62 -5.69 -9.57 -10.73
N ALA A 63 -6.72 -8.78 -11.02
CA ALA A 63 -8.05 -9.25 -11.40
C ALA A 63 -8.02 -10.10 -12.67
N ALA A 64 -7.29 -9.65 -13.70
CA ALA A 64 -7.11 -10.40 -14.94
C ALA A 64 -6.34 -11.70 -14.71
N PHE A 65 -5.30 -11.66 -13.87
CA PHE A 65 -4.54 -12.84 -13.49
C PHE A 65 -5.40 -13.86 -12.74
N LEU A 66 -6.15 -13.44 -11.72
CA LEU A 66 -7.04 -14.33 -10.96
C LEU A 66 -8.15 -14.90 -11.84
N SER A 67 -8.72 -14.11 -12.75
CA SER A 67 -9.71 -14.58 -13.73
C SER A 67 -9.14 -15.63 -14.68
N PHE A 68 -7.87 -15.49 -15.08
CA PHE A 68 -7.16 -16.49 -15.87
C PHE A 68 -7.00 -17.81 -15.10
N ILE A 69 -6.56 -17.75 -13.84
CA ILE A 69 -6.39 -18.93 -12.98
C ILE A 69 -7.74 -19.61 -12.73
N GLU A 70 -8.79 -18.85 -12.40
CA GLU A 70 -10.14 -19.39 -12.20
C GLU A 70 -10.60 -20.18 -13.42
N ARG A 71 -10.42 -19.62 -14.62
CA ARG A 71 -10.80 -20.26 -15.86
C ARG A 71 -10.01 -21.55 -16.11
N ASP A 72 -8.69 -21.54 -15.94
CA ASP A 72 -7.86 -22.74 -16.11
C ASP A 72 -8.26 -23.83 -15.11
N MET A 73 -8.57 -23.47 -13.86
CA MET A 73 -9.05 -24.42 -12.84
C MET A 73 -10.39 -25.06 -13.20
N GLN A 74 -11.31 -24.30 -13.83
CA GLN A 74 -12.62 -24.81 -14.27
C GLN A 74 -12.49 -25.68 -15.54
N GLU A 75 -11.64 -25.30 -16.48
CA GLU A 75 -11.42 -26.03 -17.74
C GLU A 75 -10.56 -27.29 -17.55
N HIS A 76 -9.66 -27.29 -16.57
CA HIS A 76 -8.70 -28.36 -16.31
C HIS A 76 -8.65 -28.83 -14.84
N PRO A 77 -9.78 -29.30 -14.27
CA PRO A 77 -9.81 -29.79 -12.88
C PRO A 77 -8.83 -30.95 -12.63
N GLU A 78 -8.47 -31.72 -13.65
CA GLU A 78 -7.49 -32.81 -13.58
C GLU A 78 -6.06 -32.35 -13.21
N ARG A 79 -5.75 -31.06 -13.37
CA ARG A 79 -4.45 -30.49 -13.01
C ARG A 79 -4.34 -30.16 -11.52
N ILE A 80 -5.47 -30.06 -10.82
CA ILE A 80 -5.52 -29.76 -9.39
C ILE A 80 -5.38 -31.06 -8.61
N GLN A 81 -4.16 -31.37 -8.18
CA GLN A 81 -3.85 -32.59 -7.43
C GLN A 81 -3.65 -32.27 -5.95
N PRO A 82 -4.19 -33.09 -5.03
CA PRO A 82 -3.87 -32.98 -3.60
C PRO A 82 -2.40 -33.22 -3.36
N LEU A 83 -1.80 -32.45 -2.44
CA LEU A 83 -0.45 -32.73 -1.96
C LEU A 83 -0.42 -34.08 -1.23
N SER A 84 0.53 -34.94 -1.60
CA SER A 84 0.78 -36.20 -0.92
C SER A 84 1.58 -35.97 0.37
N SER A 85 1.50 -36.95 1.29
CA SER A 85 2.29 -36.92 2.52
C SER A 85 3.80 -36.95 2.25
N GLU A 86 4.23 -37.58 1.14
CA GLU A 86 5.63 -37.59 0.72
C GLU A 86 6.10 -36.22 0.24
N GLU A 87 5.28 -35.52 -0.55
CA GLU A 87 5.56 -34.15 -0.98
C GLU A 87 5.61 -33.19 0.20
N LEU A 88 4.68 -33.31 1.16
CA LEU A 88 4.71 -32.52 2.39
C LEU A 88 5.98 -32.78 3.21
N ALA A 89 6.38 -34.05 3.37
CA ALA A 89 7.62 -34.40 4.08
C ALA A 89 8.86 -33.82 3.37
N ARG A 90 8.87 -33.81 2.04
CA ARG A 90 9.95 -33.23 1.25
C ARG A 90 10.01 -31.70 1.38
N VAL A 91 8.86 -31.03 1.38
CA VAL A 91 8.80 -29.58 1.63
C VAL A 91 9.34 -29.28 3.03
N GLU A 92 8.90 -30.02 4.04
CA GLU A 92 9.36 -29.86 5.42
C GLU A 92 10.88 -30.08 5.55
N GLU A 93 11.44 -31.11 4.90
CA GLU A 93 12.89 -31.33 4.85
C GLU A 93 13.61 -30.13 4.21
N LEU A 94 13.04 -29.57 3.15
CA LEU A 94 13.68 -28.50 2.37
C LEU A 94 13.65 -27.15 3.09
N VAL A 95 12.54 -26.80 3.75
CA VAL A 95 12.32 -25.44 4.30
C VAL A 95 12.00 -25.39 5.80
N GLY A 96 11.69 -26.51 6.45
CA GLY A 96 11.21 -26.53 7.84
C GLY A 96 12.26 -26.11 8.89
N HIS A 97 13.53 -26.03 8.51
CA HIS A 97 14.61 -25.57 9.38
C HIS A 97 14.89 -24.06 9.25
N LEU A 98 14.19 -23.36 8.35
CA LEU A 98 14.34 -21.92 8.19
C LEU A 98 13.56 -21.21 9.31
N GLU A 99 14.24 -20.35 10.06
CA GLU A 99 13.58 -19.42 10.98
C GLU A 99 13.00 -18.28 10.14
N VAL A 100 11.67 -18.21 10.05
CA VAL A 100 10.94 -17.18 9.30
C VAL A 100 10.32 -16.21 10.29
N ASP A 101 10.74 -14.96 10.23
CA ASP A 101 10.08 -13.84 10.88
C ASP A 101 9.29 -13.06 9.81
N LEU A 102 7.95 -13.04 9.95
CA LEU A 102 7.06 -12.36 9.00
C LEU A 102 7.03 -10.84 9.21
N ASP A 103 7.57 -10.37 10.34
CA ASP A 103 7.67 -8.95 10.68
C ASP A 103 9.08 -8.40 10.40
N GLU A 104 10.02 -9.26 9.96
CA GLU A 104 11.37 -8.84 9.58
C GLU A 104 11.33 -8.02 8.28
N ASP A 105 12.02 -6.87 8.31
CA ASP A 105 12.22 -6.03 7.13
C ASP A 105 13.05 -6.80 6.09
N LEU A 106 12.44 -7.10 4.94
CA LEU A 106 13.05 -7.86 3.85
C LEU A 106 14.22 -7.11 3.18
N GLY A 107 14.48 -5.85 3.56
CA GLY A 107 15.58 -5.04 3.07
C GLY A 107 15.39 -4.55 1.63
N GLU A 108 16.32 -3.72 1.16
CA GLU A 108 16.24 -3.07 -0.16
C GLU A 108 16.42 -4.05 -1.35
N ASP A 109 16.84 -5.29 -1.10
CA ASP A 109 17.10 -6.32 -2.11
C ASP A 109 15.89 -7.23 -2.41
N ALA A 110 14.77 -7.04 -1.72
CA ALA A 110 13.52 -7.78 -1.97
C ALA A 110 12.80 -7.25 -3.22
N THR A 111 13.45 -7.34 -4.38
CA THR A 111 12.75 -7.23 -5.67
C THR A 111 12.02 -8.53 -5.94
N LEU A 112 10.69 -8.47 -6.03
CA LEU A 112 9.89 -9.55 -6.60
C LEU A 112 10.45 -9.87 -8.00
N PRO A 113 10.78 -11.15 -8.31
CA PRO A 113 11.29 -11.54 -9.62
C PRO A 113 10.28 -11.33 -10.76
#